data_AF-A0A644YGW1-F1
#
_entry.id   AF-A0A644YGW1-F1
#
_cell.length_a   1.000
_cell.length_b   1.000
_cell.length_c   1.000
_cell.angle_alpha   90.00
_cell.angle_beta   90.00
_cell.angle_gamma   90.00
#
_symmetry.space_group_name_H-M   'P 1'
#
loop_
_entity.id
_entity.type
_entity.pdbx_description
1 polymer ?
#
loop_
_entity_poly.entity_id
_entity_poly.type
_entity_poly.pdbx_seq_one_letter_code
_entity_poly.pdbx_strand_id
1 'polypeptide(L)'
;MPERKRAPLIGLCEATKRYGAENVTFVRPQYVPVGCCEWCGRLIENSRRKQFCSEECSLKFGMATSSVYYANQGSRGGYGNHILRRDNYTCQRCGEFHGKQNEHGVLLPTTDGELEIHHIVRVCDGGSDAPGNLTTLCKKCHKEIHNAAAGKGE
;
A
#
# COMPACT_ATOMS: atom_id res chain seq x y z
N MET A 1 20.07 18.68 -16.98
CA MET A 1 19.93 18.53 -15.51
C MET A 1 19.94 17.05 -15.20
N PRO A 2 20.87 16.52 -14.40
CA PRO A 2 20.84 15.09 -14.07
C PRO A 2 19.53 14.78 -13.33
N GLU A 3 18.83 13.72 -13.77
CA GLU A 3 17.64 13.22 -13.11
C GLU A 3 17.97 12.97 -11.63
N ARG A 4 17.39 13.80 -10.75
CA ARG A 4 17.62 13.73 -9.31
C ARG A 4 17.03 12.42 -8.81
N LYS A 5 17.89 11.41 -8.62
CA LYS A 5 17.48 10.07 -8.18
C LYS A 5 16.73 10.19 -6.85
N ARG A 6 15.53 9.61 -6.81
CA ARG A 6 14.71 9.52 -5.60
C ARG A 6 15.51 8.78 -4.52
N ALA A 7 15.59 9.35 -3.33
CA ALA A 7 16.17 8.63 -2.20
C ALA A 7 15.28 7.41 -1.89
N PRO A 8 15.87 6.23 -1.67
CA PRO A 8 15.10 5.04 -1.36
C PRO A 8 14.46 5.16 0.03
N LEU A 9 13.20 4.72 0.14
CA LEU A 9 12.49 4.64 1.42
C LEU A 9 13.23 3.70 2.40
N ILE A 10 13.23 4.07 3.68
CA ILE A 10 13.76 3.22 4.75
C ILE A 10 12.94 1.92 4.89
N GLY A 11 13.58 0.87 5.40
CA GLY A 11 12.90 -0.40 5.67
C GLY A 11 11.96 -0.31 6.87
N LEU A 12 10.99 -1.23 6.96
CA LEU A 12 9.99 -1.25 8.03
C LEU A 12 10.60 -1.31 9.43
N CYS A 13 11.64 -2.13 9.64
CA CYS A 13 12.34 -2.23 10.94
C CYS A 13 12.94 -0.88 11.37
N GLU A 14 13.52 -0.14 10.42
CA GLU A 14 14.10 1.18 10.70
C GLU A 14 13.00 2.24 10.95
N ALA A 15 11.91 2.19 10.18
CA ALA A 15 10.75 3.04 10.40
C ALA A 15 10.15 2.81 11.79
N THR A 16 10.01 1.55 12.22
CA THR A 16 9.52 1.18 13.54
C THR A 16 10.42 1.72 14.66
N LYS A 17 11.74 1.66 14.49
CA LYS A 17 12.68 2.21 15.49
C LYS A 17 12.61 3.73 15.57
N ARG A 18 12.43 4.42 14.44
CA ARG A 18 12.42 5.90 14.38
C ARG A 18 11.10 6.51 14.81
N TYR A 19 9.98 5.93 14.38
CA TYR A 19 8.66 6.55 14.51
C TYR A 19 7.75 5.79 15.49
N GLY A 20 8.17 4.63 15.99
CA GLY A 20 7.36 3.77 16.84
C GLY A 20 6.46 2.83 16.03
N ALA A 21 6.23 1.63 16.55
CA ALA A 21 5.46 0.58 15.86
C ALA A 21 4.01 1.01 15.56
N GLU A 22 3.40 1.79 16.46
CA GLU A 22 2.04 2.31 16.33
C GLU A 22 1.85 3.27 15.15
N ASN A 23 2.91 4.01 14.77
CA ASN A 23 2.85 5.02 13.71
C ASN A 23 3.22 4.46 12.33
N VAL A 24 3.73 3.23 12.27
CA VAL A 24 4.18 2.59 11.02
C VAL A 24 3.44 1.30 10.71
N THR A 25 2.66 0.77 11.65
CA THR A 25 1.90 -0.47 11.49
C THR A 25 0.42 -0.16 11.34
N PHE A 26 -0.06 -0.22 10.10
CA PHE A 26 -1.46 0.05 9.79
C PHE A 26 -2.23 -1.26 9.61
N VAL A 27 -3.45 -1.30 10.14
CA VAL A 27 -4.35 -2.44 10.01
C VAL A 27 -4.66 -2.65 8.53
N ARG A 28 -4.62 -3.91 8.09
CA ARG A 28 -4.98 -4.25 6.73
C ARG A 28 -6.48 -4.02 6.50
N PRO A 29 -6.89 -3.31 5.44
CA PRO A 29 -8.30 -3.16 5.13
C PRO A 29 -8.96 -4.51 4.82
N GLN A 30 -10.20 -4.65 5.29
CA GLN A 30 -11.09 -5.77 4.96
C GLN A 30 -12.17 -5.25 4.03
N TYR A 31 -12.36 -5.94 2.91
CA TYR A 31 -13.33 -5.55 1.89
C TYR A 31 -14.57 -6.45 1.87
N VAL A 32 -14.66 -7.37 2.82
CA VAL A 32 -15.81 -8.26 3.01
C VAL A 32 -16.40 -8.03 4.40
N PRO A 33 -17.72 -8.27 4.58
CA PRO A 33 -18.34 -8.21 5.91
C PRO A 33 -17.70 -9.21 6.88
N VAL A 34 -17.79 -8.90 8.18
CA VAL A 34 -17.33 -9.80 9.24
C VAL A 34 -18.05 -11.14 9.14
N GLY A 35 -17.30 -12.24 9.19
CA GLY A 35 -17.84 -13.59 9.05
C GLY A 35 -17.94 -14.09 7.60
N CYS A 36 -17.57 -13.26 6.61
CA CYS A 36 -17.43 -13.69 5.22
C CYS A 36 -15.98 -14.03 4.87
N CYS A 37 -15.82 -14.92 3.88
CA CYS A 37 -14.52 -15.31 3.34
C CYS A 37 -13.88 -14.15 2.57
N GLU A 38 -12.65 -13.78 2.91
CA GLU A 38 -11.92 -12.69 2.27
C GLU A 38 -11.50 -12.96 0.81
N TRP A 39 -11.66 -14.21 0.34
CA TRP A 39 -11.43 -14.56 -1.06
C TRP A 39 -12.73 -14.58 -1.87
N CYS A 40 -13.73 -15.36 -1.46
CA CYS A 40 -14.93 -15.57 -2.26
C CYS A 40 -16.18 -14.83 -1.76
N GLY A 41 -16.09 -14.11 -0.64
CA GLY A 41 -17.21 -13.34 -0.08
C GLY A 41 -18.32 -14.18 0.57
N ARG A 42 -18.27 -15.51 0.48
CA ARG A 42 -19.26 -16.41 1.09
C ARG A 42 -19.16 -16.44 2.60
N LEU A 43 -20.30 -16.64 3.27
CA LEU A 43 -20.36 -16.80 4.73
C LEU A 43 -19.51 -18.01 5.17
N ILE A 44 -18.82 -17.84 6.29
CA ILE A 44 -18.01 -18.89 6.89
C ILE A 44 -18.89 -19.68 7.85
N GLU A 45 -19.29 -20.88 7.44
CA GLU A 45 -20.13 -21.76 8.26
C GLU A 45 -19.35 -22.43 9.40
N ASN A 46 -18.04 -22.63 9.20
CA ASN A 46 -17.19 -23.26 10.20
C ASN A 46 -16.64 -22.24 11.20
N SER A 47 -17.13 -22.27 12.44
CA SER A 47 -16.74 -21.33 13.50
C SER A 47 -15.24 -21.35 13.87
N ARG A 48 -14.49 -22.39 13.50
CA ARG A 48 -13.03 -22.43 13.71
C ARG A 48 -12.27 -21.55 12.71
N ARG A 49 -12.87 -21.25 11.56
CA ARG A 49 -12.28 -20.41 10.52
C ARG A 49 -12.80 -18.98 10.69
N LYS A 50 -11.90 -18.00 10.64
CA LYS A 50 -12.23 -16.59 10.87
C LYS A 50 -12.14 -15.71 9.62
N GLN A 51 -11.35 -16.11 8.63
CA GLN A 51 -11.01 -15.29 7.46
C GLN A 51 -11.33 -15.96 6.12
N PHE A 52 -11.25 -17.29 6.05
CA PHE A 52 -11.44 -18.02 4.79
C PHE A 52 -12.36 -19.23 5.00
N CYS A 53 -13.24 -19.50 4.04
CA CYS A 53 -14.12 -20.66 4.09
C CYS A 53 -13.39 -22.00 3.85
N SER A 54 -12.30 -22.00 3.06
CA SER A 54 -11.51 -23.18 2.71
C SER A 54 -10.01 -22.88 2.66
N GLU A 55 -9.17 -23.93 2.73
CA GLU A 55 -7.70 -23.76 2.58
C GLU A 55 -7.35 -23.27 1.18
N GLU A 56 -8.10 -23.71 0.16
CA GLU A 56 -7.96 -23.21 -1.20
C GLU A 56 -8.15 -21.69 -1.26
N CYS A 57 -9.20 -21.15 -0.62
CA CYS A 57 -9.43 -19.70 -0.56
C CYS A 57 -8.27 -18.97 0.14
N SER A 58 -7.74 -19.55 1.23
CA SER A 58 -6.58 -18.99 1.92
C SER A 58 -5.33 -18.97 1.03
N LEU A 59 -5.08 -20.04 0.28
CA LEU A 59 -3.94 -20.16 -0.62
C LEU A 59 -4.08 -19.19 -1.79
N LYS A 60 -5.23 -19.15 -2.46
CA LYS A 60 -5.50 -18.21 -3.57
C LYS A 60 -5.37 -16.76 -3.12
N PHE A 61 -5.90 -16.42 -1.95
CA PHE A 61 -5.74 -15.09 -1.37
C PHE A 61 -4.27 -14.76 -1.08
N GLY A 62 -3.53 -15.69 -0.46
CA GLY A 62 -2.10 -15.53 -0.19
C GLY A 62 -1.28 -15.36 -1.46
N MET A 63 -1.59 -16.11 -2.53
CA MET A 63 -0.92 -15.99 -3.82
C MET A 63 -1.24 -14.65 -4.50
N ALA A 64 -2.49 -14.21 -4.49
CA ALA A 64 -2.91 -12.96 -5.12
C ALA A 64 -2.37 -11.72 -4.37
N THR A 65 -2.22 -11.82 -3.05
CA THR A 65 -1.65 -10.76 -2.20
C THR A 65 -0.16 -10.96 -1.91
N SER A 66 0.49 -11.93 -2.55
CA SER A 66 1.88 -12.32 -2.31
C SER A 66 2.87 -11.17 -2.52
N SER A 67 2.62 -10.29 -3.49
CA SER A 67 3.40 -9.06 -3.70
C SER A 67 3.41 -8.13 -2.48
N VAL A 68 2.32 -8.14 -1.71
CA VAL A 68 2.17 -7.40 -0.45
C VAL A 68 2.63 -8.24 0.74
N TYR A 69 2.49 -9.56 0.70
CA TYR A 69 2.78 -10.46 1.82
C TYR A 69 4.29 -10.77 1.97
N TYR A 70 4.99 -11.11 0.88
CA TYR A 70 6.43 -11.41 0.89
C TYR A 70 7.32 -10.16 0.91
N ALA A 71 6.79 -9.00 0.51
CA ALA A 71 7.50 -7.73 0.67
C ALA A 71 7.61 -7.28 2.14
N ASN A 72 6.87 -7.89 3.08
CA ASN A 72 6.98 -7.60 4.52
C ASN A 72 8.21 -8.26 5.19
N GLN A 73 8.89 -9.21 4.52
CA GLN A 73 10.07 -9.91 5.06
C GLN A 73 11.37 -9.17 4.66
N GLY A 74 11.60 -8.01 5.26
CA GLY A 74 12.91 -7.33 5.24
C GLY A 74 13.29 -6.58 3.96
N SER A 75 12.48 -6.62 2.91
CA SER A 75 12.73 -5.80 1.71
C SER A 75 12.30 -4.34 1.90
N ARG A 76 13.00 -3.42 1.22
CA ARG A 76 12.70 -1.96 1.18
C ARG A 76 11.23 -1.62 0.85
N GLY A 77 10.46 -2.57 0.31
CA GLY A 77 9.03 -2.45 0.03
C GLY A 77 8.07 -2.67 1.21
N GLY A 78 8.53 -3.18 2.36
CA GLY A 78 7.67 -3.46 3.51
C GLY A 78 7.05 -2.20 4.11
N TYR A 79 7.84 -1.13 4.27
CA TYR A 79 7.31 0.12 4.82
C TYR A 79 6.35 0.82 3.84
N GLY A 80 6.66 0.81 2.54
CA GLY A 80 5.77 1.36 1.52
C GLY A 80 4.40 0.68 1.52
N ASN A 81 4.35 -0.64 1.65
CA ASN A 81 3.09 -1.38 1.74
C ASN A 81 2.23 -0.98 2.95
N HIS A 82 2.87 -0.65 4.07
CA HIS A 82 2.16 -0.15 5.24
C HIS A 82 1.52 1.22 4.98
N ILE A 83 2.21 2.12 4.28
CA ILE A 83 1.64 3.41 3.84
C ILE A 83 0.48 3.18 2.85
N LEU A 84 0.61 2.25 1.90
CA LEU A 84 -0.49 1.91 0.99
C LEU A 84 -1.73 1.38 1.73
N ARG A 85 -1.54 0.59 2.80
CA ARG A 85 -2.64 0.10 3.65
C ARG A 85 -3.32 1.25 4.40
N ARG A 86 -2.55 2.19 4.94
CA ARG A 86 -3.08 3.41 5.58
C ARG A 86 -4.03 4.15 4.64
N ASP A 87 -3.62 4.30 3.39
CA ASP A 87 -4.35 5.04 2.37
C ASP A 87 -5.40 4.18 1.64
N ASN A 88 -5.67 2.96 2.13
CA ASN A 88 -6.60 1.99 1.54
C ASN A 88 -6.40 1.84 0.02
N TYR A 89 -5.14 1.77 -0.45
CA TYR A 89 -4.80 1.67 -1.87
C TYR A 89 -5.49 2.72 -2.75
N THR A 90 -5.71 3.92 -2.20
CA THR A 90 -6.39 5.03 -2.88
C THR A 90 -5.41 6.17 -3.08
N CYS A 91 -5.38 6.73 -4.29
CA CYS A 91 -4.57 7.91 -4.59
C CYS A 91 -5.06 9.11 -3.76
N GLN A 92 -4.19 9.68 -2.94
CA GLN A 92 -4.53 10.80 -2.05
C GLN A 92 -4.68 12.14 -2.79
N ARG A 93 -4.41 12.18 -4.10
CA ARG A 93 -4.58 13.38 -4.93
C ARG A 93 -5.87 13.36 -5.76
N CYS A 94 -6.15 12.26 -6.46
CA CYS A 94 -7.34 12.15 -7.32
C CYS A 94 -8.48 11.34 -6.69
N GLY A 95 -8.24 10.60 -5.60
CA GLY A 95 -9.23 9.76 -4.96
C GLY A 95 -9.51 8.43 -5.67
N GLU A 96 -8.78 8.11 -6.74
CA GLU A 96 -8.96 6.85 -7.48
C GLU A 96 -8.46 5.65 -6.67
N PHE A 97 -9.29 4.61 -6.57
CA PHE A 97 -8.95 3.35 -5.91
C PHE A 97 -8.22 2.43 -6.87
N HIS A 98 -7.04 1.97 -6.47
CA HIS A 98 -6.11 1.16 -7.26
C HIS A 98 -5.86 -0.21 -6.62
N GLY A 99 -6.93 -0.80 -6.08
CA GLY A 99 -6.90 -2.17 -5.57
C GLY A 99 -7.23 -3.20 -6.67
N LYS A 100 -6.74 -4.43 -6.51
CA LYS A 100 -7.14 -5.53 -7.39
C LYS A 100 -8.47 -6.14 -6.95
N GLN A 101 -9.29 -6.53 -7.91
CA GLN A 101 -10.46 -7.36 -7.70
C GLN A 101 -10.18 -8.77 -8.22
N ASN A 102 -10.66 -9.80 -7.52
CA ASN A 102 -10.53 -11.19 -7.97
C ASN A 102 -11.75 -11.66 -8.80
N GLU A 103 -11.71 -12.93 -9.21
CA GLU A 103 -12.76 -13.59 -10.00
C GLU A 103 -14.15 -13.62 -9.31
N HIS A 104 -14.19 -13.44 -7.99
CA HIS A 104 -15.43 -13.44 -7.21
C HIS A 104 -16.00 -12.04 -6.99
N GLY A 105 -15.40 -11.00 -7.58
CA GLY A 105 -15.81 -9.63 -7.33
C GLY A 105 -15.33 -9.06 -5.99
N VAL A 106 -14.45 -9.76 -5.28
CA VAL A 106 -13.93 -9.32 -3.98
C VAL A 106 -12.67 -8.50 -4.19
N LEU A 107 -12.63 -7.31 -3.57
CA LEU A 107 -11.44 -6.46 -3.54
C LEU A 107 -10.36 -7.09 -2.66
N LEU A 108 -9.12 -7.02 -3.13
CA LEU A 108 -7.95 -7.53 -2.45
C LEU A 108 -7.09 -6.38 -1.91
N PRO A 109 -6.46 -6.55 -0.74
CA PRO A 109 -5.56 -5.57 -0.14
C PRO A 109 -4.19 -5.62 -0.84
N THR A 110 -4.20 -5.34 -2.13
CA THR A 110 -3.01 -5.25 -2.98
C THR A 110 -3.24 -4.21 -4.06
N THR A 111 -2.16 -3.51 -4.40
CA THR A 111 -2.16 -2.59 -5.53
C THR A 111 -2.24 -3.34 -6.85
N ASP A 112 -2.87 -2.71 -7.85
CA ASP A 112 -2.81 -3.11 -9.25
C ASP A 112 -1.43 -2.86 -9.89
N GLY A 113 -0.58 -2.06 -9.25
CA GLY A 113 0.76 -1.69 -9.71
C GLY A 113 0.89 -0.21 -10.10
N GLU A 114 -0.20 0.56 -9.98
CA GLU A 114 -0.24 1.97 -10.38
C GLU A 114 0.03 2.94 -9.23
N LEU A 115 0.16 2.47 -8.00
CA LEU A 115 0.45 3.31 -6.84
C LEU A 115 1.95 3.38 -6.52
N GLU A 116 2.41 4.58 -6.21
CA GLU A 116 3.74 4.88 -5.71
C GLU A 116 3.65 5.73 -4.42
N ILE A 117 4.65 5.59 -3.56
CA ILE A 117 4.79 6.45 -2.39
C ILE A 117 5.60 7.69 -2.77
N HIS A 118 5.09 8.85 -2.41
CA HIS A 118 5.70 10.15 -2.65
C HIS A 118 5.99 10.87 -1.33
N HIS A 119 7.15 11.51 -1.24
CA HIS A 119 7.48 12.41 -0.14
C HIS A 119 6.86 13.79 -0.40
N ILE A 120 6.03 14.28 0.53
CA ILE A 120 5.39 15.60 0.44
C ILE A 120 6.46 16.69 0.46
N VAL A 121 7.34 16.66 1.47
CA VAL A 121 8.59 17.41 1.49
C VAL A 121 9.69 16.50 0.95
N ARG A 122 10.34 16.93 -0.12
CA ARG A 122 11.41 16.14 -0.77
C ARG A 122 12.58 15.95 0.19
N VAL A 123 13.24 14.80 0.10
CA VAL A 123 14.42 14.48 0.93
C VAL A 123 15.55 15.51 0.74
N CYS A 124 15.72 16.05 -0.48
CA CYS A 124 16.72 17.10 -0.74
C CYS A 124 16.41 18.44 -0.06
N ASP A 125 15.16 18.71 0.30
CA ASP A 125 14.73 19.90 1.03
C ASP A 125 14.61 19.62 2.55
N GLY A 126 15.18 18.50 3.03
CA GLY A 126 15.13 18.11 4.45
C GLY A 126 13.92 17.25 4.84
N GLY A 127 13.16 16.75 3.86
CA GLY A 127 12.05 15.83 4.11
C GLY A 127 12.49 14.50 4.72
N SER A 128 11.71 14.00 5.68
CA SER A 128 11.96 12.72 6.35
C SER A 128 11.10 11.59 5.77
N ASP A 129 11.42 10.34 6.09
CA ASP A 129 10.56 9.18 5.81
C ASP A 129 9.46 9.01 6.88
N ALA A 130 9.09 10.06 7.60
CA ALA A 130 8.01 9.99 8.57
C ALA A 130 6.70 9.67 7.84
N PRO A 131 5.81 8.87 8.44
CA PRO A 131 4.54 8.50 7.79
C PRO A 131 3.72 9.73 7.38
N GLY A 132 3.75 10.81 8.17
CA GLY A 132 3.08 12.07 7.83
C GLY A 132 3.69 12.84 6.66
N ASN A 133 4.94 12.56 6.27
CA ASN A 133 5.59 13.13 5.09
C ASN A 133 5.45 12.22 3.85
N LEU A 134 4.79 11.07 3.96
CA LEU A 134 4.58 10.12 2.87
C LEU A 134 3.12 10.11 2.44
N THR A 135 2.90 10.13 1.13
CA THR A 135 1.56 10.08 0.54
C THR A 135 1.51 9.06 -0.60
N THR A 136 0.39 8.35 -0.71
CA THR A 136 0.13 7.41 -1.82
C THR A 136 -0.42 8.16 -3.04
N LEU A 137 0.22 8.01 -4.19
CA LEU A 137 -0.19 8.64 -5.44
C LEU A 137 -0.21 7.63 -6.59
N CYS A 138 -1.14 7.75 -7.52
CA CYS A 138 -1.06 7.01 -8.76
C CYS A 138 0.06 7.56 -9.67
N LYS A 139 0.63 6.73 -10.54
CA LYS A 139 1.71 7.12 -11.47
C LYS A 139 1.41 8.39 -12.25
N LYS A 140 0.15 8.57 -12.68
CA LYS A 140 -0.31 9.78 -13.39
C LYS A 140 -0.15 11.02 -12.51
N CYS A 141 -0.80 11.02 -11.34
CA CYS A 141 -0.72 12.13 -10.38
C CYS A 141 0.72 12.40 -9.93
N HIS A 142 1.52 11.34 -9.76
CA HIS A 142 2.91 11.46 -9.38
C HIS A 142 3.75 12.13 -10.47
N LYS A 143 3.59 11.72 -11.74
CA LYS A 143 4.26 12.35 -12.89
C LYS A 143 3.87 13.81 -13.04
N GLU A 144 2.60 14.15 -12.84
CA GLU A 144 2.12 15.53 -12.88
C GLU A 144 2.78 16.42 -11.81
N ILE A 145 3.02 15.90 -10.59
CA ILE A 145 3.73 16.67 -9.55
C ILE A 145 5.17 16.96 -9.99
N HIS A 146 5.88 15.94 -10.50
CA HIS A 146 7.26 16.14 -10.96
C HIS A 146 7.33 17.07 -12.18
N ASN A 147 6.38 16.98 -13.11
CA ASN A 147 6.29 17.87 -14.26
C ASN A 147 5.94 19.31 -13.86
N ALA A 148 4.98 19.51 -12.95
CA ALA A 148 4.61 20.83 -12.46
C ALA A 148 5.75 21.49 -11.65
N ALA A 149 6.51 20.69 -10.89
CA ALA A 149 7.70 21.17 -10.17
C ALA A 149 8.88 21.50 -11.11
N ALA A 150 8.90 20.95 -12.33
CA ALA A 150 9.92 21.23 -13.36
C ALA A 150 9.55 22.42 -14.26
N GLY A 151 8.32 22.94 -14.18
CA GLY A 151 7.80 23.98 -15.05
C GLY A 151 7.14 25.12 -14.28
N LYS A 152 7.95 26.05 -13.77
CA LYS A 152 7.61 27.47 -13.71
C LYS A 152 8.79 28.28 -14.20
N GLY A 153 8.58 28.90 -15.35
CA GLY A 153 9.48 29.77 -16.09
C GLY A 153 8.90 29.97 -17.49
N GLU A 154 7.64 30.40 -17.57
CA GLU A 154 7.18 31.26 -18.67
C GLU A 154 7.61 32.69 -18.34
#